data_AF-A0A392Q2I1-F1
#
_entry.id   AF-A0A392Q2I1-F1
#
_cell.length_a   1.000
_cell.length_b   1.000
_cell.length_c   1.000
_cell.angle_alpha   90.00
_cell.angle_beta   90.00
_cell.angle_gamma   90.00
#
_symmetry.space_group_name_H-M   'P 1'
#
loop_
_entity.id
_entity.type
_entity.pdbx_description
1 polymer ?
#
loop_
_entity_poly.entity_id
_entity_poly.type
_entity_poly.pdbx_seq_one_letter_code
_entity_poly.pdbx_strand_id
1 'polypeptide(L)'
;EQRSHFNKILTAVEKQKGGVFFLHGYGGTGKTYIWRTLASALRSKHEIVLTVATSGIAALLLPGGRTAHSKFKLPIPTLDNSSCSIPYESVYKML
;
A
#
# COMPACT_ATOMS: atom_id res chain seq x y z
N GLU A 1 15.59 -13.25 5.62
CA GLU A 1 14.32 -12.94 6.32
C GLU A 1 13.16 -12.57 5.39
N GLN A 2 13.29 -11.56 4.52
CA GLN A 2 12.21 -11.13 3.61
C GLN A 2 11.57 -12.27 2.79
N ARG A 3 12.39 -13.18 2.26
CA ARG A 3 11.93 -14.38 1.53
C ARG A 3 11.02 -15.29 2.37
N SER A 4 11.29 -15.41 3.67
CA SER A 4 10.47 -16.23 4.58
C SER A 4 9.07 -15.62 4.74
N HIS A 5 8.98 -14.30 4.94
CA HIS A 5 7.70 -13.59 4.99
C HIS A 5 6.92 -13.72 3.68
N PHE A 6 7.60 -13.51 2.55
CA PHE A 6 7.01 -13.66 1.22
C PHE A 6 6.43 -15.06 1.03
N ASN A 7 7.23 -16.11 1.28
CA ASN A 7 6.80 -17.50 1.12
C ASN A 7 5.62 -17.82 2.04
N LYS A 8 5.66 -17.36 3.30
CA LYS A 8 4.58 -17.61 4.26
C LYS A 8 3.23 -17.07 3.76
N ILE A 9 3.21 -15.85 3.23
CA ILE A 9 1.98 -15.24 2.70
C ILE A 9 1.57 -15.92 1.40
N LEU A 10 2.52 -16.13 0.47
CA LEU A 10 2.24 -16.78 -0.81
C LEU A 10 1.62 -18.18 -0.62
N THR A 11 2.22 -19.00 0.25
CA THR A 11 1.70 -20.34 0.56
C THR A 11 0.32 -20.29 1.22
N ALA A 12 0.02 -19.28 2.03
CA ALA A 12 -1.31 -19.12 2.62
C ALA A 12 -2.38 -18.84 1.55
N VAL A 13 -2.05 -17.99 0.56
CA VAL A 13 -2.92 -17.70 -0.59
C VAL A 13 -3.10 -18.94 -1.47
N GLU A 14 -2.00 -19.61 -1.84
CA GLU A 14 -2.04 -20.83 -2.68
C GLU A 14 -2.85 -21.97 -2.05
N LYS A 15 -2.77 -22.12 -0.73
CA LYS A 15 -3.55 -23.11 0.01
C LYS A 15 -4.96 -22.64 0.36
N GLN A 16 -5.39 -21.47 -0.14
CA GLN A 16 -6.70 -20.86 0.12
C GLN A 16 -7.05 -20.83 1.63
N LYS A 17 -6.04 -20.65 2.49
CA LYS A 17 -6.23 -20.61 3.95
C LYS A 17 -6.85 -19.30 4.43
N GLY A 18 -6.81 -18.27 3.59
CA GLY A 18 -7.13 -16.89 3.97
C GLY A 18 -6.17 -16.36 5.05
N GLY A 19 -6.59 -15.28 5.70
CA GLY A 19 -5.90 -14.70 6.87
C GLY A 19 -5.48 -13.24 6.70
N VAL A 20 -5.14 -12.63 7.83
CA VAL A 20 -4.64 -11.25 7.90
C VAL A 20 -3.18 -11.29 8.34
N PHE A 21 -2.32 -10.62 7.58
CA PHE A 21 -0.88 -10.61 7.82
C PHE A 21 -0.41 -9.17 8.06
N PHE A 22 0.39 -8.99 9.11
CA PHE A 22 1.04 -7.71 9.40
C PHE A 22 2.55 -7.86 9.26
N LEU A 23 3.14 -7.07 8.36
CA LEU A 23 4.58 -7.00 8.18
C LEU A 23 5.13 -5.77 8.90
N HIS A 24 5.79 -6.00 10.03
CA HIS A 24 6.40 -4.95 10.85
C HIS A 24 7.92 -4.85 10.61
N GLY A 25 8.48 -3.67 10.87
CA GLY A 25 9.93 -3.44 10.84
C GLY A 25 10.28 -1.95 10.75
N TYR A 26 11.51 -1.60 11.07
CA TYR A 26 12.01 -0.22 11.04
C TYR A 26 11.97 0.43 9.65
N GLY A 27 12.17 1.75 9.58
CA GLY A 27 12.36 2.46 8.32
C GLY A 27 13.50 1.82 7.49
N GLY A 28 13.36 1.81 6.16
CA GLY A 28 14.41 1.27 5.27
C GLY A 28 14.49 -0.25 5.16
N THR A 29 13.70 -1.04 5.89
CA THR A 29 13.78 -2.53 5.85
C THR A 29 13.15 -3.20 4.64
N GLY A 30 12.80 -2.44 3.59
CA GLY A 30 12.26 -3.00 2.34
C GLY A 30 10.84 -3.58 2.42
N LYS A 31 10.01 -3.19 3.41
CA LYS A 31 8.61 -3.64 3.50
C LYS A 31 7.81 -3.39 2.21
N THR A 32 7.97 -2.21 1.62
CA THR A 32 7.35 -1.88 0.33
C THR A 32 7.77 -2.84 -0.78
N TYR A 33 9.04 -3.27 -0.79
CA TYR A 33 9.53 -4.23 -1.76
C TYR A 33 8.81 -5.57 -1.64
N ILE A 34 8.61 -6.10 -0.43
CA ILE A 34 7.83 -7.35 -0.22
C ILE A 34 6.40 -7.22 -0.75
N TRP A 35 5.70 -6.12 -0.46
CA TRP A 35 4.34 -5.93 -0.95
C TRP A 35 4.27 -5.81 -2.47
N ARG A 36 5.25 -5.13 -3.09
CA ARG A 36 5.37 -5.03 -4.55
C ARG A 36 5.58 -6.41 -5.19
N THR A 37 6.54 -7.19 -4.68
CA THR A 37 6.85 -8.50 -5.23
C THR A 37 5.70 -9.48 -5.07
N LEU A 38 5.01 -9.46 -3.92
CA LEU A 38 3.84 -10.29 -3.68
C LEU A 38 2.71 -9.96 -4.67
N ALA A 39 2.41 -8.67 -4.85
CA ALA A 39 1.38 -8.24 -5.79
C ALA A 39 1.71 -8.65 -7.24
N SER A 40 2.96 -8.50 -7.67
CA SER A 40 3.38 -8.92 -9.00
C SER A 40 3.32 -10.44 -9.18
N ALA A 41 3.80 -11.21 -8.20
CA ALA A 41 3.83 -12.67 -8.26
C ALA A 41 2.42 -13.29 -8.26
N LEU A 42 1.47 -12.69 -7.55
CA LEU A 42 0.07 -13.12 -7.56
C LEU A 42 -0.61 -12.73 -8.88
N ARG A 43 -0.42 -11.50 -9.36
CA ARG A 43 -0.98 -11.07 -10.65
C ARG A 43 -0.43 -11.86 -11.84
N SER A 44 0.84 -12.30 -11.80
CA SER A 44 1.40 -13.17 -12.84
C SER A 44 0.75 -14.57 -12.86
N LYS A 45 0.09 -14.97 -11.77
CA LYS A 45 -0.74 -16.18 -11.68
C LYS A 45 -2.21 -15.90 -11.99
N HIS A 46 -2.52 -14.73 -12.56
CA HIS A 46 -3.88 -14.26 -12.85
C HIS A 46 -4.77 -14.06 -11.61
N GLU A 47 -4.19 -13.96 -10.42
CA GLU A 47 -4.94 -13.65 -9.20
C GLU A 47 -5.33 -12.17 -9.12
N ILE A 48 -6.49 -11.89 -8.52
CA ILE A 48 -6.97 -10.53 -8.30
C ILE A 48 -6.31 -9.95 -7.04
N VAL A 49 -5.50 -8.90 -7.23
CA VAL A 49 -4.82 -8.21 -6.13
C VAL A 49 -5.24 -6.74 -6.07
N LEU A 50 -5.79 -6.33 -4.93
CA LEU A 50 -6.11 -4.93 -4.63
C LEU A 50 -5.01 -4.29 -3.79
N THR A 51 -4.19 -3.45 -4.41
CA THR A 51 -3.13 -2.70 -3.74
C THR A 51 -3.65 -1.35 -3.25
N VAL A 52 -3.62 -1.14 -1.93
CA VAL A 52 -4.17 0.06 -1.29
C VAL A 52 -3.15 0.64 -0.30
N ALA A 53 -3.04 1.96 -0.28
CA ALA A 53 -2.21 2.68 0.69
C ALA A 53 -2.97 3.86 1.31
N THR A 54 -2.43 4.46 2.38
CA THR A 54 -3.04 5.62 3.04
C THR A 54 -2.67 6.93 2.33
N SER A 55 -1.42 7.09 1.89
CA SER A 55 -0.95 8.27 1.14
C SER A 55 -0.83 8.01 -0.36
N GLY A 56 -0.93 9.09 -1.16
CA GLY A 56 -0.75 9.03 -2.61
C GLY A 56 0.64 8.52 -3.00
N ILE A 57 1.70 9.03 -2.36
CA ILE A 57 3.08 8.62 -2.62
C ILE A 57 3.27 7.12 -2.35
N ALA A 58 2.73 6.60 -1.24
CA ALA A 58 2.81 5.18 -0.95
C ALA A 58 2.03 4.33 -1.97
N ALA A 59 0.89 4.83 -2.46
CA ALA A 59 0.12 4.15 -3.51
C ALA A 59 0.90 4.06 -4.82
N LEU A 60 1.64 5.11 -5.21
CA LEU A 60 2.47 5.13 -6.42
C LEU A 60 3.58 4.07 -6.39
N LEU A 61 4.08 3.72 -5.21
CA LEU A 61 5.11 2.68 -5.06
C LEU A 61 4.57 1.26 -5.25
N LEU A 62 3.24 1.05 -5.22
CA LEU A 62 2.62 -0.25 -5.38
C LEU A 62 2.05 -0.39 -6.80
N PRO A 63 2.18 -1.56 -7.47
CA PRO A 63 1.67 -1.71 -8.83
C PRO A 63 0.14 -1.59 -8.82
N GLY A 64 -0.41 -0.69 -9.65
CA GLY A 64 -1.85 -0.40 -9.69
C GLY A 64 -2.40 0.18 -8.37
N GLY A 65 -1.53 0.70 -7.50
CA GLY A 65 -1.91 1.19 -6.18
C GLY A 65 -2.83 2.40 -6.24
N ARG A 66 -3.79 2.44 -5.30
CA ARG A 66 -4.65 3.60 -5.05
C ARG A 66 -4.72 3.90 -3.56
N THR A 67 -5.09 5.12 -3.21
CA THR A 67 -5.37 5.44 -1.81
C THR A 67 -6.63 4.70 -1.34
N ALA A 68 -6.73 4.36 -0.05
CA ALA A 68 -7.93 3.73 0.51
C ALA A 68 -9.18 4.56 0.24
N HIS A 69 -9.06 5.89 0.39
CA HIS A 69 -10.11 6.85 0.07
C HIS A 69 -10.61 6.72 -1.38
N SER A 70 -9.71 6.74 -2.36
CA SER A 70 -10.10 6.65 -3.77
C SER A 70 -10.55 5.24 -4.19
N LYS A 71 -9.99 4.17 -3.59
CA LYS A 71 -10.32 2.79 -3.94
C LYS A 71 -11.67 2.35 -3.39
N PHE A 72 -11.95 2.70 -2.13
CA PHE A 72 -13.17 2.28 -1.43
C PHE A 72 -14.22 3.39 -1.34
N LYS A 73 -13.95 4.57 -1.94
CA LYS A 73 -14.81 5.76 -1.88
C LYS A 73 -15.13 6.17 -0.43
N LEU A 74 -14.13 6.08 0.45
CA LEU A 74 -14.30 6.48 1.84
C LEU A 74 -14.44 8.00 1.91
N PRO A 75 -15.46 8.53 2.61
CA PRO A 75 -15.60 9.96 2.79
C PRO A 75 -14.40 10.49 3.60
N ILE A 76 -13.86 11.61 3.16
CA ILE A 76 -12.89 12.36 3.96
C ILE A 76 -13.72 13.28 4.85
N PRO A 77 -13.70 13.11 6.19
CA PRO A 77 -14.41 14.02 7.07
C PRO A 77 -13.81 15.41 6.91
N THR A 78 -14.61 16.35 6.41
CA THR A 78 -14.29 17.77 6.39
C THR A 78 -14.61 18.32 7.78
N LEU A 79 -13.59 18.63 8.57
CA LEU A 79 -13.78 19.44 9.76
C LEU A 79 -13.74 20.91 9.34
N ASP A 80 -14.66 21.74 9.84
CA ASP A 80 -14.77 23.16 9.44
C ASP A 80 -13.49 23.98 9.70
N ASN A 81 -12.57 23.45 10.51
CA ASN A 81 -11.27 24.03 10.83
C ASN A 81 -10.08 23.31 10.15
N SER A 82 -10.30 22.37 9.24
CA SER A 82 -9.20 21.68 8.55
C SER A 82 -8.63 22.55 7.43
N SER A 83 -7.61 23.35 7.74
CA SER A 83 -6.82 24.09 6.76
C SER A 83 -5.40 23.55 6.67
N CYS A 84 -4.87 23.34 5.46
CA CYS A 84 -3.46 23.09 5.23
C CYS A 84 -2.81 24.36 4.68
N SER A 85 -2.09 25.10 5.52
CA SER A 85 -1.38 26.30 5.11
C SER A 85 -0.07 25.92 4.42
N ILE A 86 -0.09 25.89 3.09
CA ILE A 86 1.11 25.67 2.27
C ILE A 86 1.65 27.04 1.84
N PRO A 87 2.81 27.48 2.34
CA PRO A 87 3.41 28.75 1.94
C PRO A 87 3.72 28.76 0.44
N TYR A 88 3.54 29.92 -0.21
CA TYR A 88 3.75 30.09 -1.65
C TYR A 88 5.17 29.70 -2.12
N GLU A 89 6.17 29.91 -1.27
CA GLU A 89 7.58 29.56 -1.54
C GLU A 89 7.96 28.13 -1.14
N SER A 90 7.02 27.33 -0.65
CA SER A 90 7.35 25.97 -0.23
C SER A 90 7.66 25.07 -1.42
N VAL A 91 8.66 24.21 -1.24
CA VAL A 91 9.11 23.20 -2.22
C VAL A 91 8.04 22.11 -2.46
N TYR A 92 6.94 22.14 -1.71
CA TYR A 92 5.81 21.20 -1.80
C TYR A 92 4.70 21.68 -2.77
N LYS A 93 5.00 22.63 -3.65
CA LYS A 93 4.08 23.07 -4.71
C LYS A 93 3.70 21.86 -5.58
N MET A 94 2.44 21.44 -5.44
CA MET A 94 1.83 20.21 -5.96
C MET A 94 2.57 19.56 -7.14
N LEU A 95 3.12 18.37 -6.88
CA LEU A 95 2.98 17.25 -7.80
C LEU A 95 1.49 16.94 -8.02
#